data_AF-T1BUW8-F1
#
_entry.id   AF-T1BUW8-F1
#
_cell.length_a   1.000
_cell.length_b   1.000
_cell.length_c   1.000
_cell.angle_alpha   90.00
_cell.angle_beta   90.00
_cell.angle_gamma   90.00
#
_symmetry.space_group_name_H-M   'P 1'
#
loop_
_entity.id
_entity.type
_entity.pdbx_description
1 polymer ?
#
loop_
_entity_poly.entity_id
_entity_poly.type
_entity_poly.pdbx_seq_one_letter_code
_entity_poly.pdbx_strand_id
1 'polypeptide(L)' 'MKYAYIASQRTHYPIGFMCRVLEVSSSGFFAWQARARAPHSDADAPLREAI' A
#
# COMPACT_ATOMS: atom_id res chain seq x y z
N MET A 1 -5.71 9.04 2.93
CA MET A 1 -4.72 8.06 2.41
C MET A 1 -4.73 8.05 0.88
N LYS A 2 -3.71 8.61 0.21
CA LYS A 2 -3.62 8.63 -1.28
C LYS A 2 -3.66 7.21 -1.88
N TYR A 3 -2.98 6.25 -1.26
CA TYR A 3 -2.95 4.86 -1.74
C TYR A 3 -4.30 4.13 -1.61
N ALA A 4 -5.09 4.40 -0.56
CA ALA A 4 -6.44 3.85 -0.42
C ALA A 4 -7.38 4.35 -1.52
N TYR A 5 -7.24 5.62 -1.90
CA TYR A 5 -7.97 6.19 -3.02
C TYR A 5 -7.61 5.53 -4.36
N ILE A 6 -6.31 5.34 -4.62
CA ILE A 6 -5.82 4.58 -5.80
C ILE A 6 -6.37 3.15 -5.78
N ALA A 7 -6.41 2.49 -4.63
CA ALA A 7 -6.91 1.12 -4.51
C ALA A 7 -8.41 0.99 -4.81
N SER A 8 -9.21 2.00 -4.44
CA SER A 8 -10.64 2.07 -4.73
C SER A 8 -10.90 2.35 -6.21
N GLN A 9 -10.09 3.21 -6.82
CA GLN A 9 -10.25 3.59 -8.24
C GLN A 9 -9.47 2.73 -9.24
N ARG A 10 -8.67 1.75 -8.77
CA ARG A 10 -7.90 0.85 -9.66
C ARG A 10 -8.76 0.07 -10.66
N THR A 11 -10.06 -0.06 -10.39
CA THR A 11 -11.03 -0.73 -11.26
C THR A 11 -11.41 0.15 -12.46
N HIS A 12 -11.31 1.48 -12.32
CA HIS A 12 -11.68 2.45 -13.34
C HIS A 12 -10.47 3.06 -14.06
N TYR A 13 -9.33 3.17 -13.37
CA TYR A 13 -8.13 3.82 -13.91
C TYR A 13 -6.86 3.00 -13.69
N PRO A 14 -5.93 3.02 -14.65
CA PRO A 14 -4.64 2.37 -14.49
C PRO A 14 -3.83 3.03 -13.37
N ILE A 15 -3.28 2.20 -12.49
CA ILE A 15 -2.50 2.63 -11.31
C ILE A 15 -1.34 3.57 -11.70
N GLY A 16 -0.65 3.29 -12.82
CA GLY A 16 0.47 4.13 -13.28
C GLY A 16 0.07 5.57 -13.59
N PHE A 17 -1.13 5.78 -14.15
CA PHE A 17 -1.67 7.12 -14.40
C PHE A 17 -1.95 7.84 -13.08
N MET A 18 -2.62 7.16 -12.15
CA MET A 18 -2.91 7.73 -10.84
C MET A 18 -1.65 8.03 -10.03
N CYS A 19 -0.63 7.18 -10.09
CA CYS A 19 0.67 7.41 -9.46
C CYS A 19 1.33 8.69 -9.98
N ARG A 20 1.24 8.94 -11.29
CA ARG A 20 1.77 10.16 -11.91
C ARG A 20 0.99 11.41 -11.49
N VAL A 21 -0.35 11.33 -11.48
CA VAL A 21 -1.24 12.45 -11.11
C VAL A 21 -1.10 12.82 -9.64
N LEU A 22 -0.94 11.84 -8.76
CA LEU A 22 -0.86 12.03 -7.31
C LEU A 22 0.58 12.25 -6.82
N GLU A 23 1.56 12.25 -7.74
CA GLU A 23 3.00 12.34 -7.50
C GLU A 23 3.49 11.31 -6.46
N VAL A 24 3.01 10.07 -6.58
CA VAL A 24 3.41 8.96 -5.71
C VAL A 24 4.16 7.90 -6.49
N SER A 25 5.09 7.23 -5.82
CA SER A 25 5.81 6.11 -6.42
C SER A 25 4.91 4.88 -6.55
N SER A 26 4.90 4.26 -7.72
CA SER A 26 4.21 2.99 -7.96
C SER A 26 4.77 1.87 -7.08
N SER A 27 6.07 1.89 -6.80
CA SER A 27 6.72 0.95 -5.89
C SER A 27 6.17 1.06 -4.47
N GLY A 28 5.92 2.30 -4.01
CA GLY A 28 5.29 2.58 -2.71
C GLY A 28 3.83 2.11 -2.64
N PHE A 29 3.10 2.25 -3.75
CA PHE A 29 1.73 1.74 -3.85
C PHE A 29 1.65 0.21 -3.74
N PHE A 30 2.51 -0.52 -4.44
CA PHE A 30 2.52 -1.99 -4.36
C PHE A 30 2.99 -2.49 -2.98
N ALA A 31 3.97 -1.84 -2.36
CA ALA A 31 4.38 -2.15 -0.98
C ALA A 31 3.27 -1.86 0.04
N TRP A 32 2.53 -0.77 -0.13
CA TRP A 32 1.35 -0.47 0.68
C TRP A 32 0.22 -1.47 0.42
N GLN A 33 -0.02 -1.85 -0.84
CA GLN A 33 -1.05 -2.84 -1.20
C GLN A 33 -0.72 -4.22 -0.61
N ALA A 34 0.55 -4.63 -0.58
CA ALA A 34 0.98 -5.85 0.07
C ALA A 34 0.68 -5.84 1.57
N ARG A 35 0.95 -4.71 2.26
CA ARG A 35 0.61 -4.52 3.68
C ARG A 35 -0.90 -4.45 3.94
N ALA A 36 -1.67 -3.86 3.03
CA ALA A 36 -3.12 -3.72 3.15
C ALA A 36 -3.87 -5.02 2.79
N ARG A 37 -3.31 -5.84 1.90
CA ARG A 37 -3.85 -7.15 1.49
C ARG A 37 -3.45 -8.26 2.44
N ALA A 38 -2.37 -8.10 3.20
CA ALA A 38 -2.17 -8.92 4.39
C ALA A 38 -3.41 -8.72 5.29
N PRO A 39 -4.29 -9.73 5.43
CA PRO A 39 -5.16 -9.72 6.58
C PRO A 39 -4.22 -9.68 7.78
N HIS A 40 -4.62 -9.05 8.86
CA HIS A 40 -3.87 -9.12 10.10
C HIS A 40 -3.92 -10.56 10.65
N SER A 41 -3.25 -11.51 10.01
CA SER A 41 -2.71 -12.67 10.68
C SER A 41 -1.41 -12.19 11.32
N ASP A 42 -1.60 -11.58 12.48
CA ASP A 42 -0.71 -11.73 13.63
C ASP A 42 0.78 -11.50 13.34
N ALA A 43 1.20 -10.23 13.31
CA ALA A 43 2.61 -9.87 13.50
C ALA A 43 2.76 -8.49 14.16
N ASP A 44 1.86 -8.15 15.08
CA ASP A 44 2.27 -7.50 16.32
C ASP A 44 2.90 -8.58 17.24
N ALA A 45 3.86 -9.34 16.71
CA ALA A 45 4.78 -10.07 17.55
C ALA A 45 5.72 -8.99 18.13
N PRO A 46 5.71 -8.77 19.46
CA PRO A 46 6.41 -7.66 20.06
C PRO A 46 7.90 -7.75 19.75
N LEU A 47 8.45 -6.61 19.34
CA LEU A 47 9.84 -6.18 19.47
C LEU A 47 10.79 -7.25 20.06
N ARG A 48 11.32 -8.12 19.21
CA ARG A 48 12.52 -8.90 19.52
C ARG A 48 13.72 -8.20 18.89
N GLU A 49 14.18 -7.13 19.53
CA GLU A 49 15.58 -6.70 19.44
C GLU A 49 15.87 -5.68 20.54
N ALA A 50 16.36 -6.18 21.67
CA ALA A 50 17.36 -5.49 22.47
C ALA A 50 18.06 -6.58 23.29
N ILE A 51 19.16 -7.06 22.72
CA ILE A 51 20.23 -7.83 23.39
C ILE A 51 20.78 -7.01 24.57
#